data_AF-A0A5A7WT93-F1
#
_entry.id   AF-A0A5A7WT93-F1
#
_cell.length_a   1.000
_cell.length_b   1.000
_cell.length_c   1.000
_cell.angle_alpha   90.00
_cell.angle_beta   90.00
_cell.angle_gamma   90.00
#
_symmetry.space_group_name_H-M   'P 1'
#
loop_
_entity.id
_entity.type
_entity.pdbx_description
1 polymer ?
#
loop_
_entity_poly.entity_id
_entity_poly.type
_entity_poly.pdbx_seq_one_letter_code
_entity_poly.pdbx_strand_id
1 'polypeptide(L)' 'MNTPTSYCIVDRLHARCAARVPANRIAATVSAWLAELGVESPMAEDLARAARAGDWPSVHAIGDWLSVDVTVAA' A
#
# COMPACT_ATOMS: atom_id res chain seq x y z
N MET A 1 -17.76 -18.13 -3.92
CA MET A 1 -16.54 -17.51 -4.48
C MET A 1 -16.21 -16.32 -3.59
N ASN A 2 -15.19 -16.39 -2.73
CA ASN A 2 -14.77 -15.22 -1.96
C ASN A 2 -14.03 -14.29 -2.92
N THR A 3 -14.64 -13.16 -3.25
CA THR A 3 -13.96 -12.08 -3.98
C THR A 3 -12.77 -11.65 -3.13
N PRO A 4 -11.53 -11.67 -3.65
CA PRO A 4 -10.38 -11.22 -2.87
C PRO A 4 -10.56 -9.74 -2.53
N THR A 5 -10.38 -9.40 -1.26
CA THR A 5 -10.43 -8.01 -0.78
C THR A 5 -9.51 -7.15 -1.63
N SER A 6 -10.07 -6.11 -2.25
CA SER A 6 -9.32 -5.11 -2.99
C SER A 6 -8.96 -3.96 -2.06
N TYR A 7 -7.81 -3.34 -2.31
CA TYR A 7 -7.28 -2.23 -1.55
C TYR A 7 -7.05 -1.07 -2.51
N CYS A 8 -7.41 0.15 -2.09
CA CYS A 8 -7.06 1.36 -2.79
C CYS A 8 -5.83 1.95 -2.11
N ILE A 9 -4.76 2.15 -2.88
CA ILE A 9 -3.52 2.77 -2.42
C ILE A 9 -3.43 4.13 -3.05
N VAL A 10 -3.18 5.18 -2.26
CA VAL A 10 -3.03 6.56 -2.74
C VAL A 10 -1.62 7.04 -2.41
N ASP A 11 -0.86 7.44 -3.41
CA ASP A 11 0.38 8.19 -3.21
C ASP A 11 0.06 9.64 -2.78
N ARG A 12 0.43 10.01 -1.54
CA ARG A 12 0.21 11.36 -0.99
C ARG A 12 1.24 12.36 -1.50
N LEU A 13 2.40 11.93 -2.00
CA LEU A 13 3.43 12.83 -2.52
C LEU A 13 3.00 13.44 -3.85
N HIS A 14 2.39 12.64 -4.73
CA HIS A 14 1.97 13.10 -6.04
C HIS A 14 0.47 13.32 -6.18
N ALA A 15 -0.35 13.00 -5.15
CA ALA A 15 -1.81 13.14 -5.13
C ALA A 15 -2.53 12.55 -6.36
N ARG A 16 -1.88 11.69 -7.15
CA ARG A 16 -2.32 11.37 -8.53
C ARG A 16 -2.33 9.90 -8.89
N CYS A 17 -2.00 8.99 -7.97
CA CYS A 17 -2.10 7.56 -8.25
C CYS A 17 -2.91 6.84 -7.16
N ALA A 18 -4.20 6.67 -7.44
CA ALA A 18 -5.05 5.71 -6.73
C ALA A 18 -4.97 4.36 -7.47
N ALA A 19 -4.22 3.40 -6.93
CA ALA A 19 -4.14 2.05 -7.47
C ALA A 19 -5.08 1.13 -6.70
N ARG A 20 -6.03 0.50 -7.40
CA ARG A 20 -6.89 -0.54 -6.82
C ARG A 20 -6.28 -1.90 -7.09
N VAL A 21 -5.80 -2.57 -6.04
CA VAL A 21 -5.06 -3.82 -6.16
C VAL A 21 -5.45 -4.82 -5.07
N PRO A 22 -5.32 -6.15 -5.31
CA PRO A 22 -5.43 -7.14 -4.25
C PRO A 22 -4.25 -7.02 -3.26
N ALA A 23 -4.42 -7.55 -2.05
CA ALA A 23 -3.42 -7.45 -0.97
C ALA A 23 -2.01 -7.90 -1.37
N ASN A 24 -1.89 -8.89 -2.27
CA ASN A 24 -0.61 -9.41 -2.74
C ASN A 24 0.13 -8.51 -3.73
N ARG A 25 -0.50 -7.44 -4.19
CA ARG A 25 0.10 -6.47 -5.10
C ARG A 25 0.46 -5.15 -4.41
N ILE A 26 0.06 -4.95 -3.15
CA ILE A 26 0.38 -3.74 -2.37
C ILE A 26 1.88 -3.44 -2.37
N ALA A 27 2.72 -4.41 -1.97
CA ALA A 27 4.17 -4.21 -1.93
C ALA A 27 4.74 -3.83 -3.31
N ALA A 28 4.38 -4.58 -4.36
CA ALA A 28 4.87 -4.31 -5.71
C ALA A 28 4.47 -2.91 -6.22
N THR A 29 3.24 -2.46 -5.93
CA THR A 29 2.77 -1.12 -6.31
C THR A 29 3.55 -0.03 -5.57
N VAL A 30 3.69 -0.15 -4.25
CA VAL A 30 4.40 0.86 -3.44
C VAL A 30 5.88 0.88 -3.77
N SER A 31 6.53 -0.28 -3.93
CA SER A 31 7.94 -0.35 -4.34
C SER A 31 8.18 0.27 -5.71
N ALA A 32 7.25 0.13 -6.66
CA ALA A 32 7.35 0.78 -7.96
C ALA A 32 7.34 2.31 -7.82
N TRP A 33 6.43 2.86 -7.01
CA TRP A 33 6.37 4.31 -6.76
C TRP A 33 7.61 4.83 -6.02
N LEU A 34 8.13 4.07 -5.05
CA LEU A 34 9.37 4.43 -4.36
C LEU A 34 10.57 4.38 -5.31
N ALA A 35 10.62 3.41 -6.22
CA ALA A 35 11.69 3.29 -7.21
C ALA A 35 11.70 4.47 -8.20
N GLU A 36 10.54 5.05 -8.53
CA GLU A 36 10.47 6.31 -9.31
C GLU A 36 11.15 7.48 -8.59
N LEU A 37 11.20 7.45 -7.25
CA LEU A 37 11.93 8.40 -6.41
C LEU A 37 13.39 7.98 -6.14
N GLY A 38 13.85 6.85 -6.68
CA GLY A 38 15.18 6.29 -6.42
C GLY A 38 15.32 5.66 -5.04
N VAL A 39 14.21 5.28 -4.40
CA VAL A 39 14.18 4.70 -3.05
C VAL A 39 13.75 3.23 -3.13
N GLU A 40 14.50 2.37 -2.46
CA GLU A 40 14.09 0.99 -2.16
C GLU A 40 13.88 0.88 -0.65
N SER A 41 12.74 0.35 -0.22
CA SER A 41 12.41 0.23 1.21
C SER A 41 11.69 -1.08 1.51
N PRO A 42 12.15 -1.86 2.51
CA PRO A 42 11.47 -3.09 2.95
C PRO A 42 10.09 -2.84 3.58
N MET A 43 9.78 -1.57 3.88
CA MET A 43 8.52 -1.17 4.49
C MET A 43 7.32 -1.41 3.55
N ALA A 44 7.56 -1.55 2.24
CA ALA A 44 6.51 -1.91 1.28
C ALA A 44 5.99 -3.34 1.51
N GLU A 45 6.88 -4.29 1.81
CA GLU A 45 6.51 -5.65 2.21
C GLU A 45 5.81 -5.68 3.57
N ASP A 46 6.28 -4.87 4.52
CA ASP A 46 5.67 -4.76 5.85
C ASP A 46 4.25 -4.21 5.78
N LEU A 47 4.03 -3.19 4.94
CA LEU A 47 2.71 -2.64 4.66
C LEU A 47 1.75 -3.69 4.10
N ALA A 48 2.20 -4.48 3.13
CA ALA A 48 1.39 -5.54 2.54
C ALA A 48 1.06 -6.65 3.56
N ARG A 49 1.99 -6.96 4.47
CA ARG A 49 1.77 -7.93 5.55
C ARG A 49 0.74 -7.43 6.55
N ALA A 50 0.84 -6.18 6.98
CA ALA A 50 -0.13 -5.55 7.90
C ALA A 50 -1.54 -5.50 7.28
N ALA A 51 -1.66 -5.11 6.02
CA ALA A 51 -2.93 -5.08 5.30
C ALA A 51 -3.58 -6.47 5.20
N ARG A 52 -2.79 -7.52 4.90
CA ARG A 52 -3.29 -8.91 4.90
C ARG A 52 -3.73 -9.41 6.27
N ALA A 53 -3.06 -8.95 7.33
CA ALA A 53 -3.39 -9.31 8.70
C ALA A 53 -4.59 -8.52 9.27
N GLY A 54 -5.04 -7.46 8.57
CA GLY A 54 -6.06 -6.53 9.07
C GLY A 54 -5.55 -5.62 10.19
N ASP A 55 -4.23 -5.48 10.32
CA ASP A 55 -3.58 -4.62 11.32
C ASP A 55 -3.55 -3.16 10.82
N TRP A 56 -4.71 -2.53 10.83
CA TRP A 56 -4.90 -1.15 10.36
C TRP A 56 -4.03 -0.12 11.09
N PRO A 57 -3.80 -0.20 12.42
CA PRO A 57 -2.85 0.66 13.09
C PRO A 57 -1.45 0.63 12.46
N SER A 58 -0.92 -0.57 12.18
CA SER A 58 0.38 -0.72 11.51
C SER A 58 0.33 -0.24 10.06
N VAL A 59 -0.77 -0.48 9.33
CA VAL A 59 -0.96 0.04 7.97
C VAL A 59 -0.85 1.56 7.93
N HIS A 60 -1.51 2.26 8.85
CA HIS A 60 -1.46 3.71 8.92
C HIS A 60 -0.08 4.23 9.31
N ALA A 61 0.56 3.62 10.32
CA ALA A 61 1.90 4.02 10.76
C ALA A 61 2.94 3.87 9.63
N ILE A 62 2.95 2.72 8.95
CA ILE A 62 3.86 2.48 7.81
C ILE A 62 3.48 3.38 6.63
N GLY A 63 2.19 3.55 6.37
CA GLY A 63 1.68 4.45 5.34
C GLY A 63 2.15 5.89 5.53
N ASP A 64 2.17 6.40 6.76
CA ASP A 64 2.70 7.73 7.10
C ASP A 64 4.19 7.88 6.77
N TRP A 65 5.00 6.87 7.09
CA TRP A 65 6.41 6.88 6.73
C TRP A 65 6.64 6.88 5.22
N LEU A 66 5.84 6.13 4.48
CA LEU A 66 5.96 6.02 3.02
C LEU A 66 5.19 7.10 2.27
N SER A 67 4.48 7.98 2.97
CA SER A 67 3.56 8.96 2.37
C SER A 67 2.53 8.32 1.43
N VAL A 68 2.01 7.14 1.81
CA VAL A 68 0.91 6.47 1.12
C VAL A 68 -0.29 6.31 2.04
N ASP A 69 -1.48 6.26 1.48
CA ASP A 69 -2.70 5.89 2.20
C ASP A 69 -3.24 4.57 1.63
N VAL A 70 -3.75 3.69 2.48
CA VAL A 70 -4.27 2.38 2.11
C VAL A 70 -5.65 2.19 2.73
N THR A 71 -6.64 1.98 1.89
CA THR A 71 -8.03 1.76 2.30
C THR A 71 -8.58 0.46 1.72
N VAL A 72 -9.54 -0.16 2.41
CA VAL A 72 -10.31 -1.26 1.83
C VAL A 72 -11.20 -0.69 0.74
N ALA A 73 -11.13 -1.29 -0.43
CA ALA A 73 -11.87 -0.85 -1.59
C ALA A 73 -13.20 -1.62 -1.63
N ALA A 74 -14.32 -0.88 -1.51
CA ALA A 74 -15.68 -1.42 -1.68
C ALA A 74 -15.92 -1.96 -3.09
#